data_AF-A0A150XQX0-F1
#
_entry.id   AF-A0A150XQX0-F1
#
_cell.length_a   1.000
_cell.length_b   1.000
_cell.length_c   1.000
_cell.angle_alpha   90.00
_cell.angle_beta   90.00
_cell.angle_gamma   90.00
#
_symmetry.space_group_name_H-M   'P 1'
#
loop_
_entity.id
_entity.type
_entity.pdbx_description
1 polymer ?
#
loop_
_entity_poly.entity_id
_entity_poly.type
_entity_poly.pdbx_seq_one_letter_code
_entity_poly.pdbx_strand_id
1 'polypeptide(L)'
;MYQYSKSAMVIGLFLSILMTSCQGARVSGNGFFDSRNEVLKEALIGKWEASGEEKILFEFSEVEKGIKMLVDDEEREMFDFNCDGDIRFSFGYLNSNSDTVYVAAQFKTYDMKTLVGLQSPQNESSSEVSFFNLNRKLNVEIEEQQ
;
A
#
# COMPACT_ATOMS: atom_id res chain seq x y z
N MET A 1 -51.22 -16.46 -15.98
CA MET A 1 -51.21 -15.01 -15.78
C MET A 1 -51.09 -14.77 -14.29
N TYR A 2 -49.89 -14.45 -13.80
CA TYR A 2 -49.63 -13.65 -12.59
C TYR A 2 -48.11 -13.42 -12.58
N GLN A 3 -47.74 -12.26 -13.08
CA GLN A 3 -46.42 -11.65 -12.94
C GLN A 3 -46.19 -11.35 -11.47
N TYR A 4 -45.01 -11.70 -10.94
CA TYR A 4 -44.32 -10.85 -9.97
C TYR A 4 -42.81 -11.04 -10.16
N SER A 5 -42.29 -10.15 -11.02
CA SER A 5 -40.90 -9.73 -11.00
C SER A 5 -40.60 -9.16 -9.61
N LYS A 6 -39.67 -9.79 -8.87
CA LYS A 6 -38.99 -9.15 -7.76
C LYS A 6 -37.57 -8.93 -8.21
N SER A 7 -37.34 -7.74 -8.75
CA SER A 7 -36.02 -7.17 -9.01
C SER A 7 -35.13 -7.43 -7.81
N ALA A 8 -34.05 -8.17 -8.04
CA ALA A 8 -32.99 -8.32 -7.06
C ALA A 8 -32.44 -6.92 -6.77
N MET A 9 -32.66 -6.51 -5.53
CA MET A 9 -32.19 -5.29 -4.92
C MET A 9 -30.68 -5.19 -5.14
N VAL A 10 -30.27 -4.22 -5.95
CA VAL A 10 -28.88 -3.83 -6.13
C VAL A 10 -28.36 -3.45 -4.74
N ILE A 11 -27.53 -4.32 -4.16
CA ILE A 11 -26.70 -3.97 -3.01
C ILE A 11 -25.63 -3.02 -3.55
N GLY A 12 -26.01 -1.75 -3.65
CA GLY A 12 -25.09 -0.66 -3.87
C GLY A 12 -24.24 -0.53 -2.62
N LEU A 13 -23.08 -1.18 -2.64
CA LEU A 13 -22.02 -1.00 -1.65
C LEU A 13 -21.45 0.40 -1.89
N PHE A 14 -22.14 1.42 -1.39
CA PHE A 14 -21.67 2.80 -1.36
C PHE A 14 -20.51 2.83 -0.36
N LEU A 15 -19.29 2.63 -0.88
CA LEU A 15 -18.07 3.09 -0.23
C LEU A 15 -18.09 4.63 -0.26
N SER A 16 -18.85 5.22 0.67
CA SER A 16 -18.75 6.64 0.97
C SER A 16 -17.42 6.88 1.67
N ILE A 17 -16.36 7.01 0.87
CA ILE A 17 -15.09 7.60 1.29
C ILE A 17 -15.41 9.07 1.54
N LEU A 18 -15.87 9.36 2.75
CA LEU A 18 -15.87 10.72 3.27
C LEU A 18 -14.40 11.14 3.30
N MET A 19 -14.02 11.93 2.30
CA MET A 19 -12.77 12.67 2.29
C MET A 19 -12.84 13.73 3.39
N THR A 20 -12.79 13.27 4.64
CA THR A 20 -12.44 14.11 5.76
C THR A 20 -10.98 14.41 5.55
N SER A 21 -10.70 15.65 5.17
CA SER A 21 -9.36 16.17 4.92
C SER A 21 -8.53 16.13 6.21
N CYS A 22 -8.03 14.95 6.58
CA CYS A 22 -6.74 14.86 7.25
C CYS A 22 -5.75 15.51 6.30
N GLN A 23 -5.00 16.50 6.80
CA GLN A 23 -3.95 17.17 6.04
C GLN A 23 -3.07 16.09 5.41
N GLY A 24 -3.27 15.85 4.11
CA GLY A 24 -2.50 14.85 3.38
C GLY A 24 -1.04 15.14 3.63
N ALA A 25 -0.33 14.15 4.17
CA ALA A 25 1.11 14.22 4.36
C ALA A 25 1.71 14.52 2.98
N ARG A 26 2.01 15.78 2.70
CA ARG A 26 2.65 16.16 1.44
C ARG A 26 4.06 15.58 1.48
N VAL A 27 4.23 14.40 0.91
CA VAL A 27 5.55 13.96 0.45
C VAL A 27 5.91 14.91 -0.68
N SER A 28 6.66 15.98 -0.34
CA SER A 28 7.43 16.72 -1.35
C SER A 28 8.26 15.70 -2.11
N GLY A 29 8.39 15.81 -3.44
CA GLY A 29 9.12 14.88 -4.35
C GLY A 29 10.59 14.64 -3.97
N ASN A 30 10.78 14.00 -2.82
CA ASN A 30 11.97 13.72 -2.03
C ASN A 30 11.66 12.66 -0.94
N GLY A 31 10.45 12.08 -0.86
CA GLY A 31 10.15 10.95 0.05
C GLY A 31 9.94 11.28 1.54
N PHE A 32 9.68 12.53 1.93
CA PHE A 32 9.52 12.93 3.34
C PHE A 32 8.18 12.50 3.94
N PHE A 33 8.22 11.53 4.85
CA PHE A 33 7.08 11.22 5.73
C PHE A 33 6.88 12.32 6.77
N ASP A 34 5.63 12.73 6.96
CA ASP A 34 5.27 13.65 8.03
C ASP A 34 5.44 12.96 9.40
N SER A 35 6.20 13.60 10.31
CA SER A 35 6.46 13.17 11.70
C SER A 35 5.23 12.83 12.54
N ARG A 36 4.02 13.12 12.05
CA ARG A 36 2.76 12.82 12.74
C ARG A 36 2.35 11.35 12.72
N ASN A 37 3.02 10.47 11.97
CA ASN A 37 2.62 9.06 11.80
C ASN A 37 3.77 8.07 12.08
N GLU A 38 4.52 8.26 13.16
CA GLU A 38 5.67 7.39 13.52
C GLU A 38 5.28 5.91 13.66
N VAL A 39 4.09 5.59 14.21
CA VAL A 39 3.63 4.19 14.35
C VAL A 39 3.49 3.51 12.99
N LEU A 40 2.86 4.19 12.03
CA LEU A 40 2.71 3.67 10.66
C LEU A 40 4.07 3.49 10.00
N LYS A 41 4.97 4.47 10.17
CA LYS A 41 6.32 4.44 9.63
C LYS A 41 7.08 3.23 10.14
N GLU A 42 7.18 3.06 11.46
CA GLU A 42 7.87 1.94 12.12
C GLU A 42 7.31 0.57 11.67
N ALA A 43 6.00 0.47 11.52
CA ALA A 43 5.34 -0.74 11.08
C ALA A 43 5.61 -1.05 9.61
N LEU A 44 5.68 -0.03 8.75
CA LEU A 44 5.90 -0.16 7.31
C LEU A 44 7.32 -0.58 6.96
N ILE A 45 8.33 -0.15 7.73
CA ILE A 45 9.74 -0.49 7.50
C ILE A 45 9.94 -2.01 7.41
N GLY A 46 10.70 -2.49 6.44
CA GLY A 46 11.02 -3.89 6.24
C GLY A 46 10.60 -4.41 4.86
N LYS A 47 10.79 -5.72 4.67
CA LYS A 47 10.51 -6.42 3.41
C LYS A 47 9.13 -7.07 3.47
N TRP A 48 8.35 -6.87 2.41
CA TRP A 48 6.99 -7.36 2.27
C TRP A 48 6.90 -8.37 1.14
N GLU A 49 6.69 -9.64 1.52
CA GLU A 49 6.69 -10.78 0.61
C GLU A 49 5.27 -11.18 0.22
N ALA A 50 5.07 -11.51 -1.06
CA ALA A 50 3.77 -12.01 -1.52
C ALA A 50 3.43 -13.34 -0.86
N SER A 51 2.21 -13.47 -0.34
CA SER A 51 1.79 -14.68 0.37
C SER A 51 1.89 -15.92 -0.54
N GLY A 52 2.80 -16.84 -0.22
CA GLY A 52 3.01 -18.08 -0.98
C GLY A 52 4.09 -17.97 -2.07
N GLU A 53 4.78 -16.84 -2.18
CA GLU A 53 5.89 -16.62 -3.11
C GLU A 53 7.09 -16.05 -2.35
N GLU A 54 8.32 -16.45 -2.69
CA GLU A 54 9.54 -15.83 -2.14
C GLU A 54 9.86 -14.48 -2.83
N LYS A 55 8.83 -13.80 -3.35
CA LYS A 55 8.96 -12.53 -4.05
C LYS A 55 8.70 -11.37 -3.10
N ILE A 56 9.70 -10.52 -2.88
CA ILE A 56 9.53 -9.23 -2.20
C ILE A 56 8.95 -8.24 -3.19
N LEU A 57 7.72 -7.79 -2.92
CA LEU A 57 7.08 -6.78 -3.77
C LEU A 57 7.51 -5.38 -3.34
N PHE A 58 7.55 -5.13 -2.03
CA PHE A 58 7.95 -3.85 -1.47
C PHE A 58 9.00 -4.04 -0.38
N GLU A 59 10.00 -3.17 -0.37
CA GLU A 59 10.91 -2.99 0.77
C GLU A 59 10.95 -1.52 1.15
N PHE A 60 10.71 -1.23 2.42
CA PHE A 60 10.75 0.12 2.97
C PHE A 60 11.91 0.22 3.96
N SER A 61 12.74 1.24 3.82
CA SER A 61 13.86 1.48 4.72
C SER A 61 13.88 2.94 5.16
N GLU A 62 14.19 3.18 6.43
CA GLU A 62 14.39 4.53 6.94
C GLU A 62 15.68 5.13 6.38
N VAL A 63 15.61 6.39 5.98
CA VAL A 63 16.76 7.21 5.63
C VAL A 63 16.70 8.50 6.44
N GLU A 64 17.83 9.22 6.54
CA GLU A 64 17.97 10.46 7.33
C GLU A 64 16.83 11.47 7.10
N LYS A 65 16.23 11.44 5.91
CA LYS A 65 15.22 12.39 5.43
C LYS A 65 13.95 11.73 4.88
N GLY A 66 13.54 10.55 5.36
CA GLY A 66 12.28 9.94 4.95
C GLY A 66 12.29 8.42 4.90
N ILE A 67 11.53 7.86 3.96
CA ILE A 67 11.51 6.41 3.67
C ILE A 67 11.96 6.21 2.22
N LYS A 68 12.97 5.37 2.04
CA LYS A 68 13.33 4.81 0.74
C LYS A 68 12.48 3.57 0.47
N MET A 69 11.98 3.45 -0.76
CA MET A 69 11.19 2.30 -1.21
C MET A 69 11.93 1.56 -2.34
N LEU A 70 11.99 0.24 -2.23
CA LEU A 70 12.28 -0.63 -3.36
C LEU A 70 10.99 -1.32 -3.79
N VAL A 71 10.79 -1.43 -5.11
CA VAL A 71 9.72 -2.22 -5.72
C VAL A 71 10.38 -3.24 -6.63
N ASP A 72 10.14 -4.52 -6.39
CA ASP A 72 10.84 -5.61 -7.11
C ASP A 72 12.37 -5.40 -7.12
N ASP A 73 12.95 -5.09 -5.95
CA ASP A 73 14.39 -4.78 -5.72
C ASP A 73 14.93 -3.51 -6.42
N GLU A 74 14.11 -2.76 -7.15
CA GLU A 74 14.51 -1.50 -7.79
C GLU A 74 14.09 -0.29 -6.94
N GLU A 75 15.01 0.67 -6.73
CA GLU A 75 14.71 1.90 -5.99
C GLU A 75 13.71 2.76 -6.75
N ARG A 76 12.62 3.14 -6.07
CA ARG A 76 11.56 3.98 -6.62
C ARG A 76 11.31 5.19 -5.76
N GLU A 77 11.14 6.33 -6.41
CA GLU A 77 10.65 7.53 -5.75
C GLU A 77 9.13 7.41 -5.51
N MET A 78 8.73 7.73 -4.29
CA MET A 78 7.34 7.73 -3.85
C MET A 78 6.80 9.17 -3.87
N PHE A 79 5.58 9.35 -4.37
CA PHE A 79 4.85 10.61 -4.38
C PHE A 79 3.40 10.42 -3.92
N ASP A 80 2.67 11.51 -3.67
CA ASP A 80 1.27 11.51 -3.25
C ASP A 80 0.96 10.55 -2.08
N PHE A 81 1.92 10.36 -1.17
CA PHE A 81 1.67 9.53 0.01
C PHE A 81 0.59 10.17 0.86
N ASN A 82 -0.38 9.38 1.30
CA ASN A 82 -1.41 9.82 2.22
C ASN A 82 -1.73 8.70 3.20
N CYS A 83 -2.14 9.05 4.41
CA CYS A 83 -2.52 8.10 5.46
C CYS A 83 -3.85 8.49 6.08
N ASP A 84 -4.65 7.48 6.40
CA ASP A 84 -5.91 7.61 7.12
C ASP A 84 -5.81 6.79 8.42
N GLY A 85 -5.38 7.44 9.49
CA GLY A 85 -5.05 6.80 10.77
C GLY A 85 -3.77 5.94 10.70
N ASP A 86 -3.67 4.98 11.62
CA ASP A 86 -2.42 4.22 11.83
C ASP A 86 -2.28 2.97 10.95
N ILE A 87 -3.31 2.61 10.17
CA ILE A 87 -3.34 1.34 9.45
C ILE A 87 -3.64 1.44 7.96
N ARG A 88 -4.05 2.60 7.43
CA ARG A 88 -4.39 2.78 6.01
C ARG A 88 -3.53 3.86 5.40
N PHE A 89 -3.06 3.60 4.17
CA PHE A 89 -2.24 4.54 3.44
C PHE A 89 -2.34 4.30 1.93
N SER A 90 -1.91 5.30 1.17
CA SER A 90 -1.83 5.25 -0.28
C SER A 90 -0.61 6.02 -0.76
N PHE A 91 -0.07 5.68 -1.93
CA PHE A 91 1.02 6.40 -2.56
C PHE A 91 1.07 6.13 -4.06
N GLY A 92 1.80 6.98 -4.79
CA GLY A 92 2.15 6.78 -6.19
C GLY A 92 3.65 6.52 -6.36
N TYR A 93 4.01 5.82 -7.43
CA TYR A 93 5.39 5.70 -7.91
C TYR A 93 5.43 5.50 -9.44
N LEU A 94 6.59 5.65 -10.06
CA LEU A 94 6.81 5.35 -11.47
C LEU A 94 7.40 3.94 -11.63
N ASN A 95 6.79 3.10 -12.47
CA ASN A 95 7.34 1.78 -12.80
C ASN A 95 8.50 1.89 -13.82
N SER A 96 9.11 0.76 -14.22
CA SER A 96 10.21 0.75 -15.22
C SER A 96 9.83 1.32 -16.58
N ASN A 97 8.53 1.38 -16.91
CA ASN A 97 8.01 1.95 -18.16
C ASN A 97 7.69 3.45 -18.03
N SER A 98 7.98 4.07 -16.87
CA SER A 98 7.56 5.43 -16.54
C SER A 98 6.04 5.64 -16.46
N ASP A 99 5.26 4.55 -16.33
CA ASP A 99 3.84 4.65 -16.02
C ASP A 99 3.66 4.93 -14.53
N THR A 100 2.67 5.76 -14.20
CA THR A 100 2.28 6.00 -12.81
C THR A 100 1.54 4.79 -12.28
N VAL A 101 1.95 4.28 -11.12
CA VAL A 101 1.23 3.25 -10.38
C VAL A 101 0.75 3.86 -9.07
N TYR A 102 -0.56 3.80 -8.84
CA TYR A 102 -1.16 4.16 -7.55
C TYR A 102 -1.41 2.92 -6.71
N VAL A 103 -0.97 2.97 -5.46
CA VAL A 103 -1.14 1.94 -4.45
C VAL A 103 -2.07 2.46 -3.36
N ALA A 104 -3.07 1.66 -3.00
CA ALA A 104 -3.89 1.86 -1.81
C ALA A 104 -3.78 0.60 -0.94
N ALA A 105 -3.31 0.77 0.29
CA ALA A 105 -2.93 -0.34 1.16
C ALA A 105 -3.43 -0.13 2.59
N GLN A 106 -3.57 -1.24 3.31
CA GLN A 106 -3.85 -1.24 4.73
C GLN A 106 -3.25 -2.44 5.44
N PHE A 107 -2.90 -2.29 6.70
CA PHE A 107 -2.63 -3.43 7.55
C PHE A 107 -3.92 -4.19 7.84
N LYS A 108 -3.88 -5.52 7.68
CA LYS A 108 -5.04 -6.40 7.88
C LYS A 108 -5.56 -6.37 9.32
N THR A 109 -4.66 -6.17 10.28
CA THR A 109 -4.95 -6.07 11.72
C THR A 109 -4.02 -5.03 12.36
N TYR A 110 -4.34 -4.61 13.60
CA TYR A 110 -3.50 -3.71 14.40
C TYR A 110 -2.16 -4.33 14.83
N ASP A 111 -1.95 -5.63 14.63
CA ASP A 111 -0.64 -6.26 14.84
C ASP A 111 0.35 -5.90 13.69
N MET A 112 -0.15 -5.33 12.59
CA MET A 112 0.63 -4.78 11.47
C MET A 112 1.64 -5.76 10.85
N LYS A 113 1.29 -7.06 10.82
CA LYS A 113 2.13 -8.14 10.24
C LYS A 113 1.81 -8.46 8.78
N THR A 114 0.64 -8.06 8.32
CA THR A 114 0.12 -8.37 6.99
C THR A 114 -0.39 -7.10 6.34
N LEU A 115 0.13 -6.80 5.15
CA LEU A 115 -0.25 -5.68 4.32
C LEU A 115 -1.12 -6.18 3.17
N VAL A 116 -2.31 -5.63 3.03
CA VAL A 116 -3.21 -5.92 1.92
C VAL A 116 -3.48 -4.65 1.14
N GLY A 117 -3.67 -4.77 -0.17
CA GLY A 117 -3.91 -3.59 -0.97
C GLY A 117 -4.17 -3.87 -2.42
N LEU A 118 -4.24 -2.76 -3.14
CA LEU A 118 -4.53 -2.65 -4.54
C LEU A 118 -3.45 -1.81 -5.18
N GLN A 119 -3.02 -2.17 -6.38
CA GLN A 119 -2.22 -1.31 -7.23
C GLN A 119 -2.85 -1.20 -8.61
N SER A 120 -2.84 0.01 -9.16
CA SER A 120 -3.39 0.30 -10.48
C SER A 120 -2.40 1.13 -11.28
N PRO A 121 -1.78 0.58 -12.35
CA PRO A 121 -1.11 1.38 -13.35
C PRO A 121 -2.10 2.31 -14.04
N GLN A 122 -1.71 3.56 -14.19
CA GLN A 122 -2.37 4.57 -15.00
C GLN A 122 -1.59 4.66 -16.32
N ASN A 123 -2.05 3.95 -17.34
CA ASN A 123 -1.64 4.21 -18.71
C ASN A 123 -2.87 4.41 -19.60
N GLU A 124 -2.70 5.03 -20.77
CA GLU A 124 -3.82 5.38 -21.66
C GLU A 124 -4.60 4.16 -22.18
N SER A 125 -4.08 2.95 -21.99
CA SER A 125 -4.52 1.71 -22.62
C SER A 125 -5.12 0.66 -21.66
N SER A 126 -4.99 0.85 -20.35
CA SER A 126 -5.39 -0.15 -19.36
C SER A 126 -5.65 0.49 -17.99
N SER A 127 -6.77 0.09 -17.37
CA SER A 127 -7.10 0.38 -15.98
C SER A 127 -7.06 -0.90 -15.15
N GLU A 128 -6.10 -1.78 -15.44
CA GLU A 128 -5.95 -3.02 -14.69
C GLU A 128 -5.68 -2.69 -13.22
N VAL A 129 -6.35 -3.44 -12.36
CA VAL A 129 -6.21 -3.31 -10.91
C VAL A 129 -5.79 -4.68 -10.40
N SER A 130 -4.65 -4.73 -9.73
CA SER A 130 -4.14 -5.96 -9.12
C SER A 130 -4.20 -5.86 -7.60
N PHE A 131 -4.57 -6.97 -6.97
CA PHE A 131 -4.61 -7.10 -5.51
C PHE A 131 -3.32 -7.73 -5.03
N PHE A 132 -2.82 -7.28 -3.88
CA PHE A 132 -1.75 -7.94 -3.17
C PHE A 132 -2.12 -8.24 -1.72
N ASN A 133 -1.52 -9.30 -1.21
CA ASN A 133 -1.56 -9.68 0.19
C ASN A 133 -0.15 -10.13 0.57
N LEU A 134 0.51 -9.29 1.37
CA LEU A 134 1.91 -9.40 1.69
C LEU A 134 2.09 -9.64 3.18
N ASN A 135 3.01 -10.51 3.55
CA ASN A 135 3.45 -10.65 4.94
C ASN A 135 4.80 -9.97 5.12
N ARG A 136 5.06 -9.48 6.33
CA ARG A 136 6.40 -8.99 6.65
C ARG A 136 7.34 -10.19 6.70
N LYS A 137 8.38 -10.18 5.87
CA LYS A 137 9.44 -11.19 5.95
C LYS A 137 10.14 -11.02 7.29
N LEU A 138 10.02 -12.02 8.15
CA LEU A 138 10.79 -12.06 9.38
C LEU A 138 12.25 -12.24 8.98
N ASN A 139 13.14 -11.35 9.43
CA ASN A 139 14.56 -11.66 9.40
C ASN A 139 14.74 -12.94 10.21
N VAL A 140 15.01 -14.04 9.54
CA VAL A 140 15.50 -15.25 10.17
C VAL A 140 16.95 -14.96 10.56
N GLU A 141 17.15 -14.13 11.59
CA GLU A 141 18.34 -14.22 12.42
C GLU A 141 18.08 -15.30 13.46
N ILE A 142 18.05 -16.55 13.00
CA ILE A 142 18.25 -17.71 13.85
C ILE A 142 19.23 -18.60 13.08
N GLU A 143 20.51 -18.41 13.36
CA GLU A 143 21.66 -19.31 13.16
C GLU A 143 22.93 -18.42 13.25
N GLU A 144 23.89 -18.56 14.16
CA GLU A 144 24.15 -19.44 15.29
C GLU A 144 25.10 -18.64 16.21
N GLN A 145 24.82 -18.54 17.51
CA GLN A 145 25.91 -18.50 18.49
C GLN A 145 25.57 -19.52 19.57
N GLN A 146 26.06 -20.73 19.31
CA GLN A 146 26.44 -21.72 20.33
C GLN A 146 27.48 -21.13 21.29
#